data_AF-A0A3N4K4P3-F1
#
_entry.id   AF-A0A3N4K4P3-F1
#
_cell.length_a   1.000
_cell.length_b   1.000
_cell.length_c   1.000
_cell.angle_alpha   90.00
_cell.angle_beta   90.00
_cell.angle_gamma   90.00
#
_symmetry.space_group_name_H-M   'P 1'
#
loop_
_entity.id
_entity.type
_entity.pdbx_description
1 polymer ?
#
loop_
_entity_poly.entity_id
_entity_poly.type
_entity_poly.pdbx_seq_one_letter_code
_entity_poly.pdbx_strand_id
1 'polypeptide(L)'
;MVQNFAATRRTFICIDALDECVPEYRVVVLDSLREILKGSSNTRIFLTGRPHIRNEIKRRLGERAASVFIQPIEEDVMRYLRERLRQDTNPEIMDSKLEADIMKSIPETSSETFLLISFHIERLLQETSIGHRRKKLKAMVGGLELGNAYEATLERIRAQGGEKSKLAMATLMWVSHSERPLQVDELCHALAV
;
A
#
# COMPACT_ATOMS: atom_id res chain seq x y z
N MET A 1 -35.58 19.22 -32.69
CA MET A 1 -35.70 17.85 -32.16
C MET A 1 -34.28 17.30 -32.02
N VAL A 2 -33.62 17.53 -30.89
CA VAL A 2 -32.24 17.06 -30.67
C VAL A 2 -32.35 15.65 -30.09
N GLN A 3 -31.91 14.67 -30.87
CA GLN A 3 -31.95 13.27 -30.47
C GLN A 3 -31.04 13.04 -29.27
N ASN A 4 -31.66 12.72 -28.13
CA ASN A 4 -31.00 12.11 -26.98
C ASN A 4 -30.39 10.79 -27.44
N PHE A 5 -29.08 10.75 -27.63
CA PHE A 5 -28.36 9.49 -27.55
C PHE A 5 -28.41 9.04 -26.09
N ALA A 6 -29.46 8.32 -25.73
CA ALA A 6 -29.48 7.54 -24.51
C ALA A 6 -28.30 6.56 -24.61
N ALA A 7 -27.24 6.81 -23.84
CA ALA A 7 -26.11 5.90 -23.73
C ALA A 7 -26.62 4.58 -23.12
N THR A 8 -26.98 3.63 -23.98
CA THR A 8 -27.55 2.32 -23.60
C THR A 8 -26.56 1.45 -22.85
N ARG A 9 -25.26 1.76 -22.91
CA ARG A 9 -24.21 1.01 -22.24
C ARG A 9 -23.75 1.71 -20.97
N ARG A 10 -23.74 0.97 -19.87
CA ARG A 10 -23.21 1.44 -18.58
C ARG A 10 -21.70 1.55 -18.67
N THR A 11 -21.15 2.69 -18.28
CA THR A 11 -19.71 2.95 -18.33
C THR A 11 -19.15 3.02 -16.91
N PHE A 12 -18.01 2.40 -16.68
CA PHE A 12 -17.29 2.43 -15.40
C PHE A 12 -15.93 3.08 -15.60
N ILE A 13 -15.59 4.03 -14.74
CA ILE A 13 -14.27 4.67 -14.68
C ILE A 13 -13.67 4.34 -13.33
N CYS A 14 -12.52 3.66 -13.32
CA CYS A 14 -11.77 3.37 -12.11
C CYS A 14 -10.45 4.14 -12.15
N ILE A 15 -10.18 4.94 -11.13
CA ILE A 15 -8.91 5.65 -10.97
C ILE A 15 -8.28 5.19 -9.67
N ASP A 16 -7.11 4.58 -9.80
CA ASP A 16 -6.32 4.14 -8.66
C ASP A 16 -5.37 5.26 -8.20
N ALA A 17 -5.11 5.31 -6.89
CA ALA A 17 -4.17 6.19 -6.22
C ALA A 17 -4.29 7.67 -6.64
N LEU A 18 -5.51 8.22 -6.64
CA LEU A 18 -5.75 9.60 -7.09
C LEU A 18 -4.94 10.65 -6.28
N ASP A 19 -4.54 10.33 -5.06
CA ASP A 19 -3.71 11.21 -4.24
C ASP A 19 -2.27 11.38 -4.75
N GLU A 20 -1.78 10.47 -5.59
CA GLU A 20 -0.48 10.60 -6.26
C GLU A 20 -0.53 11.64 -7.41
N CYS A 21 -1.73 12.02 -7.85
CA CYS A 21 -1.90 13.13 -8.79
C CYS A 21 -1.64 14.45 -8.08
N VAL A 22 -0.68 15.22 -8.60
CA VAL A 22 -0.33 16.54 -8.04
C VAL A 22 -1.57 17.47 -7.99
N PRO A 23 -1.69 18.33 -6.98
CA PRO A 23 -2.93 19.08 -6.72
C PRO A 23 -3.45 19.87 -7.92
N GLU A 24 -2.56 20.47 -8.71
CA GLU A 24 -2.89 21.30 -9.88
C GLU A 24 -3.64 20.47 -10.95
N TYR A 25 -3.15 19.26 -11.24
CA TYR A 25 -3.78 18.38 -12.22
C TYR A 25 -4.97 17.62 -11.64
N ARG A 26 -4.92 17.27 -10.35
CA ARG A 26 -6.00 16.54 -9.67
C ARG A 26 -7.32 17.33 -9.70
N VAL A 27 -7.25 18.64 -9.54
CA VAL A 27 -8.42 19.53 -9.67
C VAL A 27 -9.05 19.42 -11.06
N VAL A 28 -8.24 19.46 -12.12
CA VAL A 28 -8.71 19.37 -13.51
C VAL A 28 -9.35 18.01 -13.79
N VAL A 29 -8.74 16.93 -13.27
CA VAL A 29 -9.30 15.58 -13.35
C VAL A 29 -10.67 15.53 -12.67
N LEU A 30 -10.78 16.00 -11.43
CA LEU A 30 -12.03 15.98 -10.66
C LEU A 30 -13.14 16.81 -11.32
N ASP A 31 -12.81 17.99 -11.85
CA ASP A 31 -13.78 18.82 -12.57
C ASP A 31 -14.26 18.13 -13.86
N SER A 32 -13.37 17.47 -14.59
CA SER A 32 -13.72 16.69 -15.79
C SER A 32 -14.65 15.52 -15.46
N LEU A 33 -14.37 14.77 -14.39
CA LEU A 33 -15.22 13.68 -13.92
C LEU A 33 -16.61 14.17 -13.50
N ARG A 34 -16.68 15.36 -12.87
CA ARG A 34 -17.96 15.99 -12.51
C ARG A 34 -18.80 16.28 -13.75
N GLU A 35 -18.21 16.84 -14.81
CA GLU A 35 -18.95 17.13 -16.04
C GLU A 35 -19.42 15.85 -16.75
N ILE A 36 -18.61 14.78 -16.73
CA ILE A 36 -19.03 13.45 -17.22
C ILE A 36 -20.25 12.93 -16.43
N LEU A 37 -20.24 13.05 -15.10
CA LEU A 37 -21.36 12.61 -14.25
C LEU A 37 -22.65 13.43 -14.47
N LYS A 38 -22.54 14.69 -14.88
CA LYS A 38 -23.69 15.53 -15.25
C LYS A 38 -24.26 15.14 -16.62
N GLY A 39 -23.38 14.85 -17.59
CA GLY A 39 -23.77 14.52 -18.97
C GLY A 39 -24.19 13.06 -19.18
N SER A 40 -23.80 12.14 -18.29
CA SER A 40 -24.08 10.70 -18.42
C SER A 40 -24.58 10.11 -17.10
N SER A 41 -25.89 9.86 -17.02
CA SER A 41 -26.52 9.19 -15.86
C SER A 41 -26.15 7.71 -15.74
N ASN A 42 -25.61 7.09 -16.80
CA ASN A 42 -25.20 5.69 -16.84
C ASN A 42 -23.70 5.49 -16.58
N THR A 43 -22.96 6.55 -16.23
CA THR A 43 -21.55 6.46 -15.84
C THR A 43 -21.43 6.26 -14.33
N ARG A 44 -20.55 5.34 -13.92
CA ARG A 44 -20.17 5.07 -12.53
C ARG A 44 -18.67 5.29 -12.36
N ILE A 45 -18.28 5.92 -11.26
CA ILE A 45 -16.89 6.24 -10.97
C ILE A 45 -16.48 5.58 -9.66
N PHE A 46 -15.32 4.94 -9.67
CA PHE A 46 -14.65 4.40 -8.51
C PHE A 46 -13.26 5.05 -8.39
N LEU A 47 -12.97 5.62 -7.23
CA LEU A 47 -11.70 6.29 -6.95
C LEU A 47 -11.07 5.63 -5.72
N THR A 48 -9.78 5.36 -5.77
CA THR A 48 -8.99 5.04 -4.58
C THR A 48 -8.06 6.20 -4.25
N GLY A 49 -7.69 6.30 -2.98
CA GLY A 49 -6.67 7.22 -2.54
C GLY A 49 -6.60 7.35 -1.03
N ARG A 50 -5.58 8.06 -0.56
CA ARG A 50 -5.35 8.27 0.88
C ARG A 50 -6.35 9.27 1.50
N PRO A 51 -6.58 9.23 2.83
CA PRO A 51 -7.66 9.98 3.46
C PRO A 51 -7.59 11.51 3.29
N HIS A 52 -6.41 12.06 3.05
CA HIS A 52 -6.19 13.51 2.95
C HIS A 52 -6.89 14.16 1.74
N ILE A 53 -7.17 13.43 0.65
CA ILE A 53 -7.87 13.99 -0.52
C ILE A 53 -9.41 13.95 -0.40
N ARG A 54 -9.95 13.34 0.67
CA ARG A 54 -11.41 13.13 0.83
C ARG A 54 -12.22 14.42 0.74
N ASN A 55 -11.75 15.49 1.38
CA ASN A 55 -12.45 16.76 1.41
C ASN A 55 -12.47 17.44 0.03
N GLU A 56 -11.38 17.28 -0.74
CA GLU A 56 -11.30 17.75 -2.12
C GLU A 56 -12.30 17.00 -3.01
N ILE A 57 -12.34 15.67 -2.92
CA ILE A 57 -13.29 14.82 -3.65
C ILE A 57 -14.74 15.24 -3.33
N LYS A 58 -15.10 15.35 -2.05
CA LYS A 58 -16.45 15.75 -1.62
C LYS A 58 -16.85 17.12 -2.17
N ARG A 59 -15.95 18.10 -2.10
CA ARG A 59 -16.20 19.47 -2.59
C ARG A 59 -16.43 19.49 -4.10
N ARG A 60 -15.70 18.67 -4.87
CA ARG A 60 -15.72 18.69 -6.33
C ARG A 60 -16.80 17.79 -6.93
N LEU A 61 -16.96 16.57 -6.44
CA LEU A 61 -17.92 15.59 -6.96
C LEU A 61 -19.27 15.62 -6.23
N GLY A 62 -19.37 16.36 -5.13
CA GLY A 62 -20.57 16.51 -4.32
C GLY A 62 -20.84 15.33 -3.39
N GLU A 63 -21.95 15.40 -2.67
CA GLU A 63 -22.35 14.40 -1.64
C GLU A 63 -22.78 13.05 -2.21
N ARG A 64 -22.89 12.93 -3.55
CA ARG A 64 -23.21 11.66 -4.23
C ARG A 64 -22.07 10.63 -4.11
N ALA A 65 -20.86 11.07 -3.76
CA ALA A 65 -19.71 10.19 -3.61
C ALA A 65 -19.76 9.46 -2.25
N ALA A 66 -20.14 8.18 -2.27
CA ALA A 66 -19.94 7.31 -1.12
C ALA A 66 -18.42 7.12 -0.90
N SER A 67 -17.95 7.37 0.32
CA SER A 67 -16.56 7.08 0.72
C SER A 67 -16.55 5.86 1.63
N VAL A 68 -15.78 4.85 1.28
CA VAL A 68 -15.53 3.69 2.14
C VAL A 68 -14.12 3.84 2.70
N PHE A 69 -14.00 3.84 4.03
CA PHE A 69 -12.69 3.82 4.68
C PHE A 69 -12.28 2.36 4.87
N ILE A 70 -11.15 2.00 4.29
CA ILE A 70 -10.58 0.65 4.43
C ILE A 70 -9.41 0.78 5.39
N GLN A 71 -9.52 0.09 6.52
CA GLN A 71 -8.46 -0.03 7.50
C GLN A 71 -8.30 -1.50 7.89
N PRO A 72 -7.07 -1.94 8.22
CA PRO A 72 -6.87 -3.23 8.84
C PRO A 72 -7.70 -3.31 10.12
N ILE A 73 -8.65 -4.23 10.17
CA ILE A 73 -9.35 -4.61 11.41
C ILE A 73 -8.73 -5.89 11.94
N GLU A 74 -8.64 -6.03 13.26
CA GLU A 74 -8.01 -7.18 13.92
C GLU A 74 -8.58 -8.51 13.41
N GLU A 75 -9.90 -8.60 13.21
CA GLU A 75 -10.54 -9.82 12.69
C GLU A 75 -10.04 -10.22 11.29
N ASP A 76 -9.85 -9.25 10.39
CA ASP A 76 -9.33 -9.50 9.04
C ASP A 76 -7.87 -9.94 9.08
N VAL A 77 -7.07 -9.33 9.96
CA VAL A 77 -5.68 -9.72 10.20
C VAL A 77 -5.61 -11.15 10.71
N MET A 78 -6.40 -11.49 11.72
CA MET A 78 -6.48 -12.84 12.29
C MET A 78 -6.91 -13.86 11.26
N ARG A 79 -7.93 -13.54 10.45
CA ARG A 79 -8.39 -14.42 9.37
C ARG A 79 -7.31 -14.65 8.33
N TYR A 80 -6.62 -13.59 7.93
CA TYR A 80 -5.50 -13.66 6.99
C TYR A 80 -4.35 -14.52 7.52
N LEU A 81 -3.94 -14.31 8.78
CA LEU A 81 -2.86 -15.09 9.39
C LEU A 81 -3.19 -16.58 9.45
N ARG A 82 -4.41 -16.95 9.86
CA ARG A 82 -4.86 -18.35 9.85
C ARG A 82 -4.75 -18.97 8.47
N GLU A 83 -5.19 -18.25 7.44
CA GLU A 83 -5.13 -18.75 6.06
C GLU A 83 -3.68 -18.90 5.58
N ARG A 84 -2.80 -17.97 5.93
CA ARG A 84 -1.36 -18.09 5.60
C ARG A 84 -0.69 -19.25 6.32
N LEU A 85 -1.01 -19.47 7.59
CA LEU A 85 -0.51 -20.61 8.35
C LEU A 85 -0.99 -21.95 7.78
N ARG A 86 -2.24 -22.02 7.29
CA ARG A 86 -2.75 -23.20 6.57
C ARG A 86 -2.02 -23.47 5.25
N GLN A 87 -1.51 -22.43 4.62
CA GLN A 87 -0.76 -22.51 3.36
C GLN A 87 0.75 -22.72 3.57
N ASP A 88 1.20 -22.88 4.82
CA ASP A 88 2.61 -23.16 5.11
C ASP A 88 3.05 -24.47 4.44
N THR A 89 4.13 -24.40 3.66
CA THR A 89 4.68 -25.54 2.93
C THR A 89 5.51 -26.48 3.82
N ASN A 90 5.87 -26.05 5.03
CA ASN A 90 6.68 -26.81 5.99
C ASN A 90 5.98 -26.92 7.36
N PRO A 91 4.78 -27.54 7.43
CA PRO A 91 3.98 -27.61 8.66
C PRO A 91 4.67 -28.37 9.79
N GLU A 92 5.59 -29.28 9.48
CA GLU A 92 6.40 -30.02 10.47
C GLU A 92 7.36 -29.12 11.27
N ILE A 93 7.60 -27.89 10.78
CA ILE A 93 8.44 -26.87 11.41
C ILE A 93 7.57 -25.84 12.18
N MET A 94 6.27 -26.13 12.35
CA MET A 94 5.31 -25.32 13.09
C MET A 94 4.73 -26.14 14.25
N ASP A 95 4.92 -25.67 15.50
CA ASP A 95 4.22 -26.24 16.65
C ASP A 95 3.09 -25.35 17.16
N SER A 96 2.17 -25.94 17.90
CA SER A 96 0.96 -25.25 18.40
C SER A 96 1.28 -24.02 19.24
N LYS A 97 2.42 -24.02 19.93
CA LYS A 97 2.90 -22.87 20.69
C LYS A 97 3.32 -21.73 19.78
N LEU A 98 4.15 -22.01 18.76
CA LEU A 98 4.58 -20.99 17.80
C LEU A 98 3.39 -20.43 17.00
N GLU A 99 2.45 -21.28 16.59
CA GLU A 99 1.22 -20.82 15.94
C GLU A 99 0.42 -19.86 16.84
N ALA A 100 0.21 -20.22 18.11
CA ALA A 100 -0.46 -19.36 19.08
C ALA A 100 0.29 -18.03 19.30
N ASP A 101 1.62 -18.08 19.39
CA ASP A 101 2.46 -16.90 19.54
C ASP A 101 2.34 -15.99 18.30
N ILE A 102 2.33 -16.54 17.07
CA ILE A 102 2.14 -15.77 15.82
C ILE A 102 0.79 -15.06 15.81
N MET A 103 -0.27 -15.83 16.12
CA MET A 103 -1.65 -15.35 16.13
C MET A 103 -1.88 -14.27 17.19
N LYS A 104 -1.09 -14.23 18.25
CA LYS A 104 -1.13 -13.19 19.27
C LYS A 104 -0.27 -11.98 18.90
N SER A 105 0.98 -12.23 18.54
CA SER A 105 2.02 -11.20 18.47
C SER A 105 1.98 -10.33 17.22
N ILE A 106 1.64 -10.91 16.06
CA ILE A 106 1.62 -10.12 14.81
C ILE A 106 0.53 -9.04 14.84
N PRO A 107 -0.74 -9.31 15.20
CA PRO A 107 -1.77 -8.28 15.26
C PRO A 107 -1.44 -7.11 16.19
N GLU A 108 -0.82 -7.39 17.35
CA GLU A 108 -0.44 -6.40 18.36
C GLU A 108 0.66 -5.44 17.86
N THR A 109 1.51 -5.87 16.92
CA THR A 109 2.69 -5.12 16.49
C THR A 109 2.41 -4.22 15.27
N SER A 110 1.35 -4.48 14.52
CA SER A 110 1.08 -3.86 13.22
C SER A 110 -0.13 -2.93 13.25
N SER A 111 0.02 -1.75 13.86
CA SER A 111 -1.11 -0.86 14.13
C SER A 111 -1.65 -0.08 12.93
N GLU A 112 -1.00 -0.10 11.75
CA GLU A 112 -1.40 0.84 10.68
C GLU A 112 -1.51 0.27 9.26
N THR A 113 -0.78 -0.79 8.89
CA THR A 113 -0.73 -1.24 7.48
C THR A 113 -0.75 -2.75 7.32
N PHE A 114 -1.76 -3.26 6.59
CA PHE A 114 -1.92 -4.68 6.27
C PHE A 114 -0.72 -5.30 5.53
N LEU A 115 -0.03 -4.50 4.71
CA LEU A 115 1.16 -4.92 3.97
C LEU A 115 2.31 -5.38 4.90
N LEU A 116 2.47 -4.76 6.07
CA LEU A 116 3.50 -5.18 7.02
C LEU A 116 3.18 -6.55 7.60
N ILE A 117 1.92 -6.80 7.92
CA ILE A 117 1.43 -8.12 8.37
C ILE A 117 1.76 -9.17 7.32
N SER A 118 1.47 -8.90 6.04
CA SER A 118 1.77 -9.86 4.97
C SER A 118 3.26 -10.13 4.84
N PHE A 119 4.12 -9.12 4.92
CA PHE A 119 5.56 -9.32 4.88
C PHE A 119 6.09 -10.09 6.08
N HIS A 120 5.61 -9.80 7.29
CA HIS A 120 6.08 -10.49 8.48
C HIS A 120 5.76 -11.98 8.43
N ILE A 121 4.51 -12.35 8.10
CA ILE A 121 4.13 -13.76 8.02
C ILE A 121 4.85 -14.47 6.87
N GLU A 122 4.97 -13.87 5.69
CA GLU A 122 5.66 -14.49 4.55
C GLU A 122 7.13 -14.81 4.87
N ARG A 123 7.83 -13.88 5.53
CA ARG A 123 9.22 -14.09 5.91
C ARG A 123 9.37 -15.11 7.01
N LEU A 124 8.48 -15.09 8.00
CA LEU A 124 8.49 -16.09 9.06
C LEU A 124 8.33 -17.49 8.45
N LEU A 125 7.40 -17.66 7.51
CA LEU A 125 7.14 -18.95 6.89
C LEU A 125 8.28 -19.44 5.98
N GLN A 126 9.10 -18.53 5.43
CA GLN A 126 10.30 -18.86 4.64
C GLN A 126 11.47 -19.43 5.47
N GLU A 127 11.44 -19.29 6.80
CA GLU A 127 12.51 -19.80 7.66
C GLU A 127 12.54 -21.35 7.69
N THR A 128 13.75 -21.91 7.64
CA THR A 128 14.00 -23.35 7.49
C THR A 128 14.03 -24.13 8.81
N SER A 129 13.83 -23.48 9.96
CA SER A 129 13.79 -24.15 11.26
C SER A 129 12.85 -23.45 12.25
N ILE A 130 12.30 -24.22 13.19
CA ILE A 130 11.39 -23.71 14.22
C ILE A 130 12.09 -22.69 15.13
N GLY A 131 13.39 -22.90 15.37
CA GLY A 131 14.23 -21.97 16.13
C GLY A 131 14.37 -20.62 15.41
N HIS A 132 14.56 -20.63 14.09
CA HIS A 132 14.61 -19.41 13.29
C HIS A 132 13.25 -18.70 13.24
N ARG A 133 12.15 -19.44 13.05
CA ARG A 133 10.79 -18.87 13.10
C ARG A 133 10.50 -18.16 14.42
N ARG A 134 10.83 -18.78 15.55
CA ARG A 134 10.69 -18.17 16.89
C ARG A 134 11.57 -16.94 17.08
N LYS A 135 12.83 -17.01 16.67
CA LYS A 135 13.77 -15.89 16.73
C LYS A 135 13.26 -14.70 15.91
N LYS A 136 12.75 -14.99 14.71
CA LYS A 136 12.17 -14.02 13.78
C LYS A 136 10.93 -13.35 14.38
N LEU A 137 9.98 -14.13 14.90
CA LEU A 137 8.81 -13.61 15.59
C LEU A 137 9.18 -12.71 16.78
N LYS A 138 10.17 -13.11 17.59
CA LYS A 138 10.64 -12.29 18.72
C LYS A 138 11.26 -10.96 18.27
N ALA A 139 12.01 -10.97 17.16
CA ALA A 139 12.55 -9.75 16.57
C ALA A 139 11.44 -8.82 16.05
N MET A 140 10.33 -9.37 15.57
CA MET A 140 9.17 -8.60 15.11
C MET A 140 8.52 -7.82 16.24
N VAL A 141 8.18 -8.52 17.33
CA VAL A 141 7.54 -7.93 18.51
C VAL A 141 8.41 -6.88 19.21
N GLY A 142 9.73 -7.02 19.12
CA GLY A 142 10.67 -6.05 19.68
C GLY A 142 10.81 -4.74 18.88
N GLY A 143 10.02 -4.53 17.82
CA GLY A 143 10.10 -3.34 16.96
C GLY A 143 11.34 -3.28 16.06
N LEU A 144 12.20 -4.30 16.11
CA LEU A 144 13.43 -4.38 15.30
C LEU A 144 13.12 -4.67 13.82
N GLU A 145 11.95 -5.23 13.49
CA GLU A 145 11.62 -5.65 12.13
C GLU A 145 10.97 -4.59 11.23
N LEU A 146 10.59 -3.40 11.72
CA LEU A 146 10.20 -2.32 10.79
C LEU A 146 11.39 -1.99 9.87
N GLY A 147 12.60 -2.01 10.43
CA GLY A 147 13.86 -1.96 9.70
C GLY A 147 14.05 -3.17 8.77
N ASN A 148 13.83 -4.39 9.27
CA ASN A 148 14.04 -5.60 8.48
C ASN A 148 13.09 -5.68 7.27
N ALA A 149 11.81 -5.29 7.39
CA ALA A 149 10.83 -5.31 6.29
C ALA A 149 11.34 -4.52 5.07
N TYR A 150 11.91 -3.34 5.31
CA TYR A 150 12.55 -2.57 4.25
C TYR A 150 13.95 -3.07 3.92
N GLU A 151 14.66 -3.70 4.85
CA GLU A 151 15.98 -4.27 4.63
C GLU A 151 16.00 -5.26 3.46
N ALA A 152 15.10 -6.23 3.38
CA ALA A 152 15.10 -7.14 2.22
C ALA A 152 14.77 -6.43 0.90
N THR A 153 14.00 -5.33 0.96
CA THR A 153 13.77 -4.46 -0.22
C THR A 153 15.06 -3.73 -0.61
N LEU A 154 15.79 -3.20 0.37
CA LEU A 154 17.10 -2.57 0.18
C LEU A 154 18.13 -3.58 -0.34
N GLU A 155 18.15 -4.81 0.18
CA GLU A 155 19.00 -5.90 -0.31
C GLU A 155 18.67 -6.26 -1.75
N ARG A 156 17.38 -6.38 -2.10
CA ARG A 156 16.95 -6.56 -3.50
C ARG A 156 17.39 -5.41 -4.40
N ILE A 157 17.36 -4.17 -3.93
CA ILE A 157 17.86 -3.01 -4.67
C ILE A 157 19.37 -3.11 -4.85
N ARG A 158 20.12 -3.50 -3.81
CA ARG A 158 21.57 -3.72 -3.87
C ARG A 158 21.94 -4.86 -4.83
N ALA A 159 21.16 -5.94 -4.82
CA ALA A 159 21.37 -7.12 -5.65
C ALA A 159 21.18 -6.85 -7.16
N GLN A 160 20.52 -5.76 -7.56
CA GLN A 160 20.43 -5.37 -8.98
C GLN A 160 21.79 -4.99 -9.59
N GLY A 161 22.76 -4.62 -8.75
CA GLY A 161 24.13 -4.32 -9.15
C GLY A 161 24.30 -3.08 -10.02
N GLY A 162 25.56 -2.73 -10.29
CA GLY A 162 25.95 -1.66 -11.21
C GLY A 162 25.39 -0.27 -10.86
N GLU A 163 25.23 0.55 -11.90
CA GLU A 163 24.75 1.94 -11.76
C GLU A 163 23.29 2.03 -11.30
N LYS A 164 22.46 1.02 -11.57
CA LYS A 164 21.06 0.99 -11.10
C LYS A 164 20.98 0.92 -9.58
N SER A 165 21.80 0.08 -8.96
CA SER A 165 21.87 -0.01 -7.50
C SER A 165 22.38 1.29 -6.89
N LYS A 166 23.45 1.88 -7.44
CA LYS A 166 24.00 3.15 -6.96
C LYS A 166 22.97 4.28 -7.05
N LEU A 167 22.34 4.44 -8.21
CA LEU A 167 21.31 5.46 -8.44
C LEU A 167 20.15 5.30 -7.46
N ALA A 168 19.62 4.09 -7.29
CA ALA A 168 18.52 3.83 -6.37
C ALA A 168 18.90 4.14 -4.90
N MET A 169 20.10 3.76 -4.46
CA MET A 169 20.56 4.08 -3.10
C MET A 169 20.79 5.58 -2.90
N ALA A 170 21.33 6.29 -3.90
CA ALA A 170 21.48 7.74 -3.86
C ALA A 170 20.12 8.45 -3.79
N THR A 171 19.14 7.98 -4.57
CA THR A 171 17.76 8.48 -4.52
C THR A 171 17.17 8.33 -3.12
N LEU A 172 17.27 7.14 -2.52
CA LEU A 172 16.76 6.88 -1.19
C LEU A 172 17.45 7.73 -0.12
N MET A 173 18.76 7.92 -0.23
CA MET A 173 19.53 8.79 0.66
C MET A 173 19.00 10.23 0.62
N TRP A 174 18.86 10.81 -0.58
CA TRP A 174 18.35 12.18 -0.73
C TRP A 174 16.92 12.34 -0.22
N VAL A 175 16.02 11.42 -0.58
CA VAL A 175 14.62 11.49 -0.13
C VAL A 175 14.51 11.33 1.39
N SER A 176 15.31 10.47 2.01
CA SER A 176 15.23 10.21 3.46
C SER A 176 15.88 11.28 4.34
N HIS A 177 16.90 11.99 3.84
CA HIS A 177 17.65 12.99 4.61
C HIS A 177 17.25 14.44 4.30
N SER A 178 16.28 14.65 3.41
CA SER A 178 15.78 16.00 3.10
C SER A 178 14.86 16.51 4.20
N GLU A 179 15.03 17.77 4.60
CA GLU A 179 14.19 18.42 5.63
C GLU A 179 12.72 18.56 5.19
N ARG A 180 12.47 18.54 3.88
CA ARG A 180 11.15 18.58 3.26
C ARG A 180 11.07 17.62 2.09
N PRO A 181 9.87 17.23 1.63
CA PRO A 181 9.70 16.51 0.37
C PRO A 181 10.39 17.26 -0.79
N LEU A 182 11.21 16.53 -1.55
CA LEU A 182 11.87 17.02 -2.76
C LEU A 182 10.91 17.01 -3.94
N GLN A 183 11.00 18.02 -4.79
CA GLN A 183 10.40 17.94 -6.13
C GLN A 183 11.23 17.04 -7.04
N VAL A 184 10.62 16.55 -8.12
CA VAL A 184 11.25 15.59 -9.04
C VAL A 184 12.49 16.20 -9.70
N ASP A 185 12.42 17.46 -10.10
CA ASP A 185 13.52 18.23 -10.67
C ASP A 185 14.65 18.46 -9.66
N GLU A 186 14.33 18.79 -8.40
CA GLU A 186 15.33 18.92 -7.32
C GLU A 186 16.09 17.61 -7.11
N LEU A 187 15.36 16.49 -7.07
CA LEU A 187 15.95 15.16 -6.95
C LEU A 187 16.80 14.80 -8.18
N CYS A 188 16.35 15.12 -9.39
CA CYS A 188 17.13 14.90 -10.61
C CYS A 188 18.45 15.69 -10.59
N HIS A 189 18.43 16.95 -10.16
CA HIS A 189 19.65 17.74 -10.01
C HIS A 189 20.59 17.14 -8.95
N ALA A 190 20.05 16.70 -7.81
CA ALA A 190 20.83 16.08 -6.74
C ALA A 190 21.47 14.73 -7.13
N LEU A 191 20.90 14.03 -8.11
CA LEU A 191 21.39 12.75 -8.62
C LEU A 191 22.29 12.88 -9.85
N ALA A 192 22.37 14.06 -10.46
CA ALA A 192 23.16 14.31 -11.67
C ALA A 192 24.64 14.64 -11.39
N VAL A 193 25.03 14.76 -10.11
CA VAL A 193 26.36 15.14 -9.63
C VAL A 193 27.15 13.91 -9.18
#